data_AF-A0A2E8G912-F1
#
_entry.id   AF-A0A2E8G912-F1
#
_cell.length_a   1.000
_cell.length_b   1.000
_cell.length_c   1.000
_cell.angle_alpha   90.00
_cell.angle_beta   90.00
_cell.angle_gamma   90.00
#
_symmetry.space_group_name_H-M   'P 1'
#
loop_
_entity.id
_entity.type
_entity.pdbx_description
1 polymer ?
#
loop_
_entity_poly.entity_id
_entity_poly.type
_entity_poly.pdbx_seq_one_letter_code
_entity_poly.pdbx_strand_id
1 'polypeptide(L)'
;MDMLTTGVLCFAAGVVVGAGLLFWLLPARRQAGQLIRDRDEARQALNHYRDKVDDHFLQTADLVNDMTQAYRSVHEHLSKGAQVLCSEVGRKRAVAKSLDSAPDKESSEPMAPPLDYAPSAKGTLSEDFGLQQKPTGPFAPVDVADNPIPDTVVEPPRDYAEGNDDTADDKKPR
;
A
#
# COMPACT_ATOMS: atom_id res chain seq x y z
N MET A 1 -14.38 -73.37 16.99
CA MET A 1 -14.87 -71.98 17.00
C MET A 1 -16.02 -71.94 16.04
N ASP A 2 -17.21 -71.57 16.50
CA ASP A 2 -18.42 -71.68 15.69
C ASP A 2 -18.49 -70.52 14.69
N MET A 3 -19.01 -70.77 13.48
CA MET A 3 -19.11 -69.78 12.40
C MET A 3 -19.74 -68.45 12.87
N LEU A 4 -20.70 -68.54 13.79
CA LEU A 4 -21.40 -67.40 14.38
C LEU A 4 -20.49 -66.56 15.30
N THR A 5 -19.59 -67.18 16.06
CA THR A 5 -18.60 -66.45 16.89
C THR A 5 -17.62 -65.65 16.04
N THR A 6 -17.14 -66.23 14.94
CA THR A 6 -16.23 -65.55 14.00
C THR A 6 -16.90 -64.36 13.32
N GLY A 7 -18.17 -64.49 12.93
CA GLY A 7 -18.94 -63.39 12.34
C GLY A 7 -19.12 -62.21 13.29
N VAL A 8 -19.50 -62.46 14.55
CA VAL A 8 -19.66 -61.42 15.57
C VAL A 8 -18.33 -60.72 15.88
N LEU A 9 -17.23 -61.47 15.97
CA LEU A 9 -15.89 -60.91 16.25
C LEU A 9 -15.41 -60.01 15.10
N CYS A 10 -15.63 -60.42 13.85
CA CYS A 10 -15.29 -59.64 12.67
C CYS A 10 -16.15 -58.37 12.55
N PHE A 11 -17.45 -58.45 12.86
CA PHE A 11 -18.33 -57.27 12.92
C PHE A 11 -17.90 -56.29 14.02
N ALA A 12 -17.59 -56.78 15.22
CA ALA A 12 -17.10 -55.94 16.32
C ALA A 12 -15.78 -55.22 15.96
N ALA A 13 -14.84 -55.93 15.34
CA ALA A 13 -13.60 -55.32 14.83
C ALA A 13 -13.89 -54.24 13.77
N GLY A 14 -14.81 -54.51 12.83
CA GLY A 14 -15.24 -53.53 11.82
C GLY A 14 -15.87 -52.27 12.42
N VAL A 15 -16.69 -52.40 13.48
CA VAL A 15 -17.27 -51.25 14.20
C VAL A 15 -16.19 -50.44 14.90
N VAL A 16 -15.23 -51.06 15.57
CA VAL A 16 -14.13 -50.36 16.25
C VAL A 16 -13.24 -49.60 15.25
N VAL A 17 -12.85 -50.25 14.15
CA VAL A 17 -12.04 -49.61 13.09
C VAL A 17 -12.83 -48.49 12.39
N GLY A 18 -14.11 -48.72 12.07
CA GLY A 18 -14.97 -47.72 11.45
C GLY A 18 -15.20 -46.50 12.33
N ALA A 19 -15.44 -46.70 13.63
CA ALA A 19 -15.59 -45.61 14.60
C ALA A 19 -14.27 -44.83 14.79
N GLY A 20 -13.13 -45.52 14.84
CA GLY A 20 -11.81 -44.89 14.93
C GLY A 20 -11.49 -44.01 13.70
N LEU A 21 -11.72 -44.53 12.50
CA LEU A 21 -11.56 -43.77 11.24
C LEU A 21 -12.51 -42.56 11.19
N LEU A 22 -13.77 -42.73 11.58
CA LEU A 22 -14.75 -41.65 11.57
C LEU A 22 -14.39 -40.54 12.58
N PHE A 23 -13.94 -40.92 13.79
CA PHE A 23 -13.48 -39.98 14.80
C PHE A 23 -12.23 -39.20 14.35
N TRP A 24 -11.30 -39.87 13.65
CA TRP A 24 -10.08 -39.24 13.14
C TRP A 24 -10.33 -38.32 11.93
N LEU A 25 -11.31 -38.64 11.06
CA LEU A 25 -11.63 -37.83 9.88
C LEU A 25 -12.59 -36.64 10.17
N LEU A 26 -13.37 -36.71 11.26
CA LEU A 26 -14.26 -35.63 11.69
C LEU A 26 -13.59 -34.26 11.92
N PRO A 27 -12.44 -34.15 12.63
CA PRO A 27 -11.79 -32.85 12.86
C PRO A 27 -11.29 -32.18 11.57
N ALA A 28 -10.80 -32.94 10.59
CA ALA A 28 -10.36 -32.39 9.30
C ALA A 28 -11.49 -31.64 8.57
N ARG A 29 -12.72 -32.16 8.64
CA ARG A 29 -13.91 -31.47 8.10
C ARG A 29 -14.27 -30.18 8.85
N ARG A 30 -14.00 -30.12 10.16
CA ARG A 30 -14.25 -28.91 10.98
C ARG A 30 -13.22 -27.81 10.67
N GLN A 31 -11.96 -28.18 10.48
CA GLN A 31 -10.89 -27.25 10.08
C GLN A 31 -11.17 -26.59 8.73
N ALA A 32 -11.63 -27.36 7.72
CA ALA A 32 -12.02 -26.80 6.43
C ALA A 32 -13.13 -25.73 6.56
N GLY A 33 -14.09 -25.92 7.47
CA GLY A 33 -15.14 -24.93 7.75
C GLY A 33 -14.63 -23.67 8.48
N GLN A 34 -13.57 -23.78 9.29
CA GLN A 34 -12.91 -22.63 9.92
C GLN A 34 -12.14 -21.83 8.86
N LEU A 35 -11.28 -22.50 8.08
CA LEU A 35 -10.52 -21.89 6.98
C LEU A 35 -11.39 -21.10 5.97
N ILE A 36 -12.60 -21.57 5.66
CA ILE A 36 -13.54 -20.83 4.81
C ILE A 36 -14.00 -19.54 5.49
N ARG A 37 -14.38 -19.62 6.78
CA ARG A 37 -14.84 -18.46 7.57
C ARG A 37 -13.73 -17.42 7.72
N ASP A 38 -12.51 -17.84 8.03
CA ASP A 38 -11.36 -16.94 8.19
C ASP A 38 -11.07 -16.20 6.87
N ARG A 39 -11.19 -16.89 5.71
CA ARG A 39 -11.04 -16.25 4.39
C ARG A 39 -12.16 -15.27 4.06
N ASP A 40 -13.40 -15.58 4.43
CA ASP A 40 -14.53 -14.70 4.16
C ASP A 40 -14.54 -13.48 5.11
N GLU A 41 -14.11 -13.65 6.37
CA GLU A 41 -13.88 -12.56 7.32
C GLU A 41 -12.76 -11.62 6.84
N ALA A 42 -11.62 -12.15 6.40
CA ALA A 42 -10.53 -11.35 5.85
C ALA A 42 -10.95 -10.58 4.58
N ARG A 43 -11.76 -11.20 3.70
CA ARG A 43 -12.35 -10.52 2.54
C ARG A 43 -13.31 -9.41 2.94
N GLN A 44 -14.15 -9.65 3.94
CA GLN A 44 -15.10 -8.66 4.45
C GLN A 44 -14.37 -7.47 5.08
N ALA A 45 -13.27 -7.72 5.82
CA ALA A 45 -12.42 -6.67 6.38
C ALA A 45 -11.75 -5.82 5.29
N LEU A 46 -11.24 -6.45 4.22
CA LEU A 46 -10.65 -5.74 3.07
C LEU A 46 -11.67 -4.88 2.32
N ASN A 47 -12.88 -5.39 2.09
CA ASN A 47 -13.95 -4.62 1.46
C ASN A 47 -14.36 -3.43 2.35
N HIS A 48 -14.58 -3.66 3.64
CA HIS A 48 -14.92 -2.59 4.58
C HIS A 48 -13.81 -1.53 4.73
N TYR A 49 -12.54 -1.91 4.57
CA TYR A 49 -11.43 -0.95 4.50
C TYR A 49 -11.49 -0.11 3.21
N ARG A 50 -11.76 -0.72 2.05
CA ARG A 50 -11.95 0.01 0.78
C ARG A 50 -13.11 1.00 0.88
N ASP A 51 -14.26 0.56 1.37
CA ASP A 51 -15.45 1.43 1.56
C ASP A 51 -15.12 2.67 2.41
N LYS A 52 -14.32 2.50 3.49
CA LYS A 52 -13.83 3.60 4.34
C LYS A 52 -12.86 4.54 3.65
N VAL A 53 -12.00 4.01 2.79
CA VAL A 53 -11.03 4.82 2.02
C VAL A 53 -11.78 5.64 0.97
N ASP A 54 -12.74 5.05 0.28
CA ASP A 54 -13.58 5.73 -0.71
C ASP A 54 -14.40 6.86 -0.06
N ASP A 55 -15.06 6.60 1.08
CA ASP A 55 -15.80 7.60 1.86
C ASP A 55 -14.88 8.76 2.33
N HIS A 56 -13.67 8.44 2.81
CA HIS A 56 -12.69 9.45 3.22
C HIS A 56 -12.23 10.33 2.04
N PHE A 57 -12.00 9.76 0.86
CA PHE A 57 -11.62 10.54 -0.32
C PHE A 57 -12.77 11.35 -0.90
N LEU A 58 -14.02 10.87 -0.84
CA LEU A 58 -15.20 11.66 -1.18
C LEU A 58 -15.33 12.89 -0.24
N GLN A 59 -15.29 12.67 1.06
CA GLN A 59 -15.34 13.76 2.05
C GLN A 59 -14.16 14.75 1.89
N THR A 60 -12.97 14.26 1.55
CA THR A 60 -11.79 15.10 1.30
C THR A 60 -11.96 15.92 0.01
N ALA A 61 -12.54 15.36 -1.05
CA ALA A 61 -12.81 16.08 -2.29
C ALA A 61 -13.79 17.23 -2.08
N ASP A 62 -14.87 17.00 -1.31
CA ASP A 62 -15.82 18.05 -0.94
C ASP A 62 -15.14 19.17 -0.13
N LEU A 63 -14.33 18.82 0.87
CA LEU A 63 -13.63 19.81 1.71
C LEU A 63 -12.58 20.62 0.91
N VAL A 64 -11.90 20.00 -0.06
CA VAL A 64 -10.96 20.68 -0.97
C VAL A 64 -11.70 21.61 -1.95
N ASN A 65 -12.90 21.22 -2.40
CA ASN A 65 -13.76 22.09 -3.20
C ASN A 65 -14.22 23.32 -2.39
N ASP A 66 -14.68 23.13 -1.16
CA ASP A 66 -15.07 24.22 -0.25
C ASP A 66 -13.91 25.18 0.02
N MET A 67 -12.70 24.65 0.29
CA MET A 67 -11.48 25.46 0.42
C MET A 67 -11.18 26.25 -0.85
N THR A 68 -11.36 25.64 -2.03
CA THR A 68 -11.16 26.30 -3.33
C THR A 68 -12.17 27.44 -3.54
N GLN A 69 -13.43 27.25 -3.13
CA GLN A 69 -14.46 28.29 -3.18
C GLN A 69 -14.17 29.43 -2.19
N ALA A 70 -13.72 29.11 -0.98
CA ALA A 70 -13.28 30.10 0.01
C ALA A 70 -12.08 30.92 -0.50
N TYR A 71 -11.09 30.28 -1.11
CA TYR A 71 -9.95 30.96 -1.74
C TYR A 71 -10.40 31.94 -2.83
N ARG A 72 -11.31 31.52 -3.73
CA ARG A 72 -11.87 32.38 -4.79
C ARG A 72 -12.59 33.60 -4.21
N SER A 73 -13.38 33.44 -3.15
CA SER A 73 -14.13 34.55 -2.55
C SER A 73 -13.20 35.57 -1.86
N VAL A 74 -12.13 35.11 -1.21
CA VAL A 74 -11.08 35.97 -0.64
C VAL A 74 -10.35 36.75 -1.75
N HIS A 75 -10.01 36.09 -2.86
CA HIS A 75 -9.35 36.72 -3.99
C HIS A 75 -10.27 37.77 -4.68
N GLU A 76 -11.56 37.46 -4.85
CA GLU A 76 -12.54 38.42 -5.36
C GLU A 76 -12.69 39.64 -4.43
N HIS A 77 -12.78 39.41 -3.12
CA HIS A 77 -12.86 40.48 -2.13
C HIS A 77 -11.61 41.39 -2.17
N LEU A 78 -10.42 40.81 -2.31
CA LEU A 78 -9.17 41.55 -2.43
C LEU A 78 -9.10 42.34 -3.76
N SER A 79 -9.52 41.75 -4.88
CA SER A 79 -9.61 42.43 -6.18
C SER A 79 -10.57 43.62 -6.13
N LYS A 80 -11.76 43.42 -5.56
CA LYS A 80 -12.77 44.48 -5.37
C LYS A 80 -12.26 45.57 -4.42
N GLY A 81 -11.61 45.19 -3.31
CA GLY A 81 -10.97 46.11 -2.38
C GLY A 81 -9.90 46.97 -3.06
N ALA A 82 -9.02 46.34 -3.86
CA ALA A 82 -8.03 47.05 -4.65
C ALA A 82 -8.66 48.02 -5.67
N GLN A 83 -9.73 47.62 -6.37
CA GLN A 83 -10.42 48.51 -7.32
C GLN A 83 -11.01 49.76 -6.65
N VAL A 84 -11.58 49.62 -5.44
CA VAL A 84 -12.20 50.72 -4.68
C VAL A 84 -11.15 51.61 -4.01
N LEU A 85 -10.11 51.03 -3.39
CA LEU A 85 -9.09 51.79 -2.65
C LEU A 85 -7.97 52.35 -3.55
N CYS A 86 -7.69 51.74 -4.71
CA CYS A 86 -6.68 52.28 -5.62
C CYS A 86 -7.22 53.47 -6.43
N SER A 87 -6.53 54.60 -6.27
CA SER A 87 -6.65 55.74 -7.17
C SER A 87 -6.44 55.33 -8.63
N GLU A 88 -7.00 56.11 -9.56
CA GLU A 88 -6.95 55.81 -10.99
C GLU A 88 -5.52 55.61 -11.52
N VAL A 89 -4.55 56.31 -10.93
CA VAL A 89 -3.11 56.19 -11.22
C VAL A 89 -2.54 54.84 -10.74
N GLY A 90 -2.93 54.39 -9.53
CA GLY A 90 -2.55 53.07 -9.01
C GLY A 90 -3.13 51.94 -9.85
N ARG A 91 -4.39 52.09 -10.29
CA ARG A 91 -5.08 51.11 -11.16
C ARG A 91 -4.37 50.94 -12.50
N LYS A 92 -4.00 52.03 -13.17
CA LYS A 92 -3.23 52.01 -14.43
C LYS A 92 -1.85 51.35 -14.27
N ARG A 93 -1.16 51.59 -13.14
CA ARG A 93 0.13 50.94 -12.83
C ARG A 93 0.01 49.44 -12.54
N ALA A 94 -1.08 49.00 -11.90
CA ALA A 94 -1.31 47.59 -11.63
C ALA A 94 -1.60 46.80 -12.91
N VAL A 95 -2.45 47.33 -13.79
CA VAL A 95 -2.76 46.72 -15.10
C VAL A 95 -1.51 46.62 -15.99
N ALA A 96 -0.69 47.67 -16.05
CA ALA A 96 0.58 47.67 -16.79
C ALA A 96 1.67 46.73 -16.21
N LYS A 97 1.42 46.07 -15.08
CA LYS A 97 2.28 45.07 -14.45
C LYS A 97 1.60 43.70 -14.34
N SER A 98 0.46 43.51 -15.00
CA SER A 98 -0.17 42.19 -15.13
C SER A 98 0.74 41.25 -15.92
N LEU A 99 0.79 39.98 -15.50
CA LEU A 99 1.62 38.94 -16.12
C LEU A 99 1.25 38.64 -17.58
N ASP A 100 0.05 39.04 -18.00
CA ASP A 100 -0.49 39.02 -19.37
C ASP A 100 0.33 39.85 -20.39
N SER A 101 1.25 40.71 -19.92
CA SER A 101 2.21 41.44 -20.77
C SER A 101 3.64 40.89 -20.74
N ALA A 102 3.85 39.68 -20.19
CA ALA A 102 5.11 38.98 -20.38
C ALA A 102 5.20 38.48 -21.84
N PRO A 103 6.29 38.77 -22.58
CA PRO A 103 6.45 38.24 -23.92
C PRO A 103 6.59 36.72 -23.86
N ASP A 104 5.83 36.01 -24.71
CA ASP A 104 5.94 34.55 -24.88
C ASP A 104 7.39 34.16 -25.17
N LYS A 105 8.06 33.62 -24.15
CA LYS A 105 9.26 32.82 -24.36
C LYS A 105 8.79 31.42 -24.70
N GLU A 106 8.75 31.13 -26.00
CA GLU A 106 8.64 29.77 -26.54
C GLU A 106 9.82 28.91 -26.06
N SER A 107 9.75 28.40 -24.82
CA SER A 107 10.62 27.32 -24.36
C SER A 107 10.01 26.00 -24.79
N SER A 108 10.34 25.58 -26.01
CA SER A 108 9.88 24.33 -26.66
C SER A 108 10.54 23.07 -26.08
N GLU A 109 10.71 23.00 -24.76
CA GLU A 109 11.12 21.80 -24.05
C GLU A 109 9.86 21.03 -23.63
N PRO A 110 9.74 19.72 -23.92
CA PRO A 110 8.57 18.96 -23.54
C PRO A 110 8.49 18.86 -22.01
N MET A 111 7.52 19.58 -21.42
CA MET A 111 7.22 19.59 -20.00
C MET A 111 6.68 18.22 -19.56
N ALA A 112 7.59 17.26 -19.34
CA ALA A 112 7.25 15.95 -18.84
C ALA A 112 6.66 16.07 -17.41
N PRO A 113 5.62 15.27 -17.06
CA PRO A 113 5.18 15.17 -15.68
C PRO A 113 6.36 14.76 -14.76
N PRO A 114 6.42 15.24 -13.52
CA PRO A 114 7.43 14.77 -12.58
C PRO A 114 7.30 13.24 -12.42
N LEU A 115 8.38 12.52 -12.68
CA LEU A 115 8.44 11.07 -12.48
C LEU A 115 8.49 10.78 -10.97
N ASP A 116 7.33 10.47 -10.40
CA ASP A 116 7.13 10.15 -8.97
C ASP A 116 7.71 8.78 -8.53
N TYR A 117 8.70 8.27 -9.25
CA TYR A 117 9.32 6.97 -9.01
C TYR A 117 10.82 7.11 -8.76
N ALA A 118 11.25 6.80 -7.54
CA ALA A 118 12.65 6.54 -7.24
C ALA A 118 13.18 5.40 -8.15
N PRO A 119 14.44 5.47 -8.62
CA PRO A 119 14.99 4.46 -9.52
C PRO A 119 14.93 3.07 -8.87
N SER A 120 14.28 2.13 -9.56
CA SER A 120 13.76 0.85 -9.03
C SER A 120 14.80 -0.17 -8.55
N ALA A 121 16.08 0.19 -8.48
CA ALA A 121 17.17 -0.64 -8.00
C ALA A 121 17.77 -0.19 -6.63
N LYS A 122 17.68 1.10 -6.28
CA LYS A 122 18.16 1.64 -5.00
C LYS A 122 17.28 2.82 -4.55
N GLY A 123 16.60 2.65 -3.42
CA GLY A 123 15.75 3.69 -2.83
C GLY A 123 16.57 4.88 -2.32
N THR A 124 15.89 6.01 -2.06
CA THR A 124 16.48 7.29 -1.60
C THR A 124 17.21 7.23 -0.25
N LEU A 125 17.15 6.09 0.45
CA LEU A 125 17.85 5.82 1.71
C LEU A 125 19.10 4.95 1.55
N SER A 126 19.51 4.59 0.33
CA SER A 126 20.81 3.91 0.11
C SER A 126 21.97 4.88 0.38
N GLU A 127 23.00 4.43 1.10
CA GLU A 127 24.18 5.24 1.43
C GLU A 127 24.92 5.78 0.20
N ASP A 128 24.74 5.14 -0.96
CA ASP A 128 25.35 5.52 -2.24
C ASP A 128 24.52 6.55 -3.04
N PHE A 129 23.36 7.01 -2.54
CA PHE A 129 22.43 7.83 -3.31
C PHE A 129 23.07 9.19 -3.68
N GLY A 130 23.31 9.40 -4.97
CA GLY A 130 24.01 10.58 -5.49
C GLY A 130 25.55 10.44 -5.61
N LEU A 131 26.12 9.29 -5.26
CA LEU A 131 27.57 9.05 -5.32
C LEU A 131 27.95 8.15 -6.51
N GLN A 132 28.51 8.75 -7.55
CA GLN A 132 29.09 8.06 -8.72
C GLN A 132 30.46 7.42 -8.38
N GLN A 133 30.51 6.52 -7.40
CA GLN A 133 31.69 5.71 -7.15
C GLN A 133 31.66 4.44 -8.01
N LYS A 134 32.45 4.43 -9.07
CA LYS A 134 32.70 3.20 -9.85
C LYS A 134 33.52 2.23 -8.99
N PRO A 135 32.97 1.09 -8.54
CA PRO A 135 33.69 0.18 -7.64
C PRO A 135 34.80 -0.53 -8.41
N THR A 136 36.03 -0.01 -8.29
CA THR A 136 37.21 -0.60 -8.92
C THR A 136 37.86 -1.56 -7.92
N GLY A 137 37.28 -2.75 -7.81
CA GLY A 137 37.76 -3.81 -6.92
C GLY A 137 37.52 -5.20 -7.53
N PRO A 138 38.20 -6.25 -7.03
CA PRO A 138 38.14 -7.60 -7.61
C PRO A 138 36.80 -8.32 -7.46
N PHE A 139 35.78 -7.67 -6.87
CA PHE A 139 34.42 -8.16 -6.70
C PHE A 139 33.38 -7.23 -7.36
N ALA A 140 33.74 -6.57 -8.46
CA ALA A 140 32.76 -5.89 -9.29
C ALA A 140 31.70 -6.89 -9.78
N PRO A 141 30.38 -6.60 -9.65
CA PRO A 141 29.35 -7.44 -10.23
C PRO A 141 29.56 -7.58 -11.74
N VAL A 142 29.42 -8.79 -12.27
CA VAL A 142 29.36 -9.01 -13.72
C VAL A 142 28.03 -8.43 -14.20
N ASP A 143 28.06 -7.48 -15.12
CA ASP A 143 26.87 -6.87 -15.70
C ASP A 143 26.07 -7.93 -16.49
N VAL A 144 25.03 -8.49 -15.88
CA VAL A 144 24.11 -9.48 -16.49
C VAL A 144 23.10 -8.78 -17.42
N ALA A 145 23.57 -7.88 -18.29
CA ALA A 145 22.75 -7.08 -19.19
C ALA A 145 22.42 -7.80 -20.52
N ASP A 146 23.19 -8.84 -20.88
CA ASP A 146 23.26 -9.36 -22.25
C ASP A 146 22.73 -10.81 -22.42
N ASN A 147 21.86 -11.28 -21.52
CA ASN A 147 21.21 -12.59 -21.66
C ASN A 147 19.68 -12.45 -21.58
N PRO A 148 18.91 -12.95 -22.58
CA PRO A 148 17.45 -12.86 -22.55
C PRO A 148 16.86 -13.70 -21.42
N ILE A 149 15.85 -13.14 -20.78
CA ILE A 149 15.24 -13.62 -19.53
C ILE A 149 14.44 -14.91 -19.78
N PRO A 150 14.53 -15.95 -18.92
CA PRO A 150 13.49 -16.98 -18.85
C PRO A 150 12.27 -16.44 -18.09
N ASP A 151 11.14 -16.30 -18.78
CA ASP A 151 9.90 -15.59 -18.37
C ASP A 151 9.16 -16.10 -17.11
N THR A 152 9.78 -16.90 -16.24
CA THR A 152 9.14 -17.47 -15.06
C THR A 152 10.06 -17.57 -13.85
N VAL A 153 9.87 -16.69 -12.86
CA VAL A 153 10.17 -16.97 -11.46
C VAL A 153 8.96 -16.57 -10.62
N VAL A 154 8.58 -17.44 -9.68
CA VAL A 154 7.25 -17.56 -9.10
C VAL A 154 7.19 -16.96 -7.68
N GLU A 155 6.14 -16.21 -7.36
CA GLU A 155 5.74 -15.82 -5.99
C GLU A 155 5.27 -17.05 -5.15
N PRO A 156 4.83 -16.96 -3.88
CA PRO A 156 5.01 -15.96 -2.81
C PRO A 156 5.87 -16.66 -1.69
N PRO A 157 5.64 -16.53 -0.37
CA PRO A 157 5.05 -15.47 0.47
C PRO A 157 6.05 -14.90 1.51
N ARG A 158 5.57 -14.06 2.43
CA ARG A 158 6.24 -13.76 3.71
C ARG A 158 5.24 -13.66 4.85
N ASP A 159 5.33 -14.59 5.79
CA ASP A 159 4.61 -14.57 7.07
C ASP A 159 5.09 -13.40 7.96
N TYR A 160 4.18 -12.87 8.77
CA TYR A 160 4.47 -11.88 9.82
C TYR A 160 3.95 -12.36 11.19
N ALA A 161 4.74 -13.21 11.84
CA ALA A 161 4.76 -13.55 13.26
C ALA A 161 6.13 -14.23 13.49
N GLU A 162 6.91 -14.01 14.54
CA GLU A 162 6.65 -13.68 15.95
C GLU A 162 7.88 -12.92 16.51
N GLY A 163 7.75 -12.16 17.60
CA GLY A 163 8.89 -11.51 18.27
C GLY A 163 8.45 -10.81 19.55
N ASN A 164 8.53 -11.53 20.67
CA ASN A 164 8.07 -11.08 21.98
C ASN A 164 9.28 -11.08 22.95
N ASP A 165 9.74 -9.89 23.33
CA ASP A 165 11.01 -9.67 24.02
C ASP A 165 10.79 -8.88 25.31
N ASP A 166 10.99 -9.52 26.46
CA ASP A 166 10.84 -8.91 27.79
C ASP A 166 11.89 -7.81 28.04
N THR A 167 11.45 -6.65 28.53
CA THR A 167 12.34 -5.62 29.10
C THR A 167 12.14 -5.50 30.61
N ALA A 168 12.75 -6.45 31.33
CA ALA A 168 13.14 -6.22 32.70
C ALA A 168 14.49 -5.48 32.70
N ASP A 169 14.53 -4.22 33.15
CA ASP A 169 15.77 -3.67 33.70
C ASP A 169 15.50 -2.67 34.83
N ASP A 170 16.37 -2.72 35.84
CA ASP A 170 16.21 -2.09 37.16
C ASP A 170 16.85 -0.69 37.19
N LYS A 171 16.14 0.29 37.77
CA LYS A 171 16.75 1.60 38.07
C LYS A 171 16.06 2.41 39.16
N LYS A 172 16.32 2.07 40.43
CA LYS A 172 16.63 3.11 41.45
C LYS A 172 18.09 3.60 41.25
N PRO A 173 18.52 4.81 41.67
CA PRO A 173 18.13 5.55 42.89
C PRO A 173 17.73 7.03 42.62
N ARG A 174 17.37 7.89 43.58
CA ARG A 174 17.41 7.84 45.05
C ARG A 174 16.02 8.02 45.64
#